data_AF-A0A0J7K248-F1
#
_entry.id   AF-A0A0J7K248-F1
#
_cell.length_a   1.000
_cell.length_b   1.000
_cell.length_c   1.000
_cell.angle_alpha   90.00
_cell.angle_beta   90.00
_cell.angle_gamma   90.00
#
_symmetry.space_group_name_H-M   'P 1'
#
loop_
_entity.id
_entity.type
_entity.pdbx_description
1 polymer ?
#
loop_
_entity_poly.entity_id
_entity_poly.type
_entity_poly.pdbx_seq_one_letter_code
_entity_poly.pdbx_strand_id
1 'polypeptide(L)'
;MERESSYPHYTTVLNLEGVEFPMTLNQIKKFEHANDISINVYSISENCIIPLRLSEQKKARHINLLYVEEDNVGHFACIQNLSRLVSKQLSKKDHKKYICDRCLHYFESEEKLQAHTVDCGKLNDCAIRLPSDKDKWLSFNNYARKERLPFIVYADLECVLRKVPEHALYYQHHE
;
A
#
# COMPACT_ATOMS: atom_id res chain seq x y z
N MET A 1 -35.05 11.04 2.86
CA MET A 1 -34.52 9.68 2.65
C MET A 1 -35.49 8.72 3.29
N GLU A 2 -36.26 8.00 2.50
CA GLU A 2 -37.11 6.90 2.99
C GLU A 2 -36.18 5.75 3.40
N ARG A 3 -36.35 5.22 4.62
CA ARG A 3 -35.64 4.00 5.05
C ARG A 3 -36.30 2.82 4.36
N GLU A 4 -35.55 2.09 3.55
CA GLU A 4 -35.98 0.78 3.06
C GLU A 4 -36.27 -0.13 4.26
N SER A 5 -37.48 -0.69 4.31
CA SER A 5 -37.93 -1.60 5.37
C SER A 5 -37.31 -2.99 5.25
N SER A 6 -36.85 -3.36 4.05
CA SER A 6 -36.16 -4.63 3.79
C SER A 6 -35.21 -4.51 2.61
N TYR A 7 -34.02 -5.08 2.73
CA TYR A 7 -33.11 -5.25 1.61
C TYR A 7 -33.49 -6.50 0.79
N PRO A 8 -33.43 -6.43 -0.54
CA PRO A 8 -33.56 -7.62 -1.38
C PRO A 8 -32.53 -8.68 -0.97
N HIS A 9 -32.91 -9.95 -1.08
CA HIS A 9 -32.02 -11.05 -0.77
C HIS A 9 -30.79 -10.99 -1.70
N TYR A 10 -29.57 -11.14 -1.16
CA TYR A 10 -28.35 -10.86 -1.91
C TYR A 10 -28.21 -11.69 -3.20
N THR A 11 -28.79 -12.88 -3.24
CA THR A 11 -28.82 -13.75 -4.44
C THR A 11 -29.64 -13.19 -5.61
N THR A 12 -30.54 -12.23 -5.37
CA THR A 12 -31.32 -11.59 -6.44
C THR A 12 -30.62 -10.37 -7.03
N VAL A 13 -29.60 -9.86 -6.36
CA VAL A 13 -28.88 -8.63 -6.73
C VAL A 13 -27.44 -8.91 -7.17
N LEU A 14 -26.84 -9.98 -6.67
CA LEU A 14 -25.46 -10.37 -6.95
C LEU A 14 -25.41 -11.66 -7.76
N ASN A 15 -24.53 -11.69 -8.74
CA ASN A 15 -24.15 -12.91 -9.44
C ASN A 15 -23.16 -13.72 -8.57
N LEU A 16 -23.59 -14.92 -8.16
CA LEU A 16 -22.82 -15.86 -7.34
C LEU A 16 -22.41 -17.12 -8.11
N GLU A 17 -22.58 -17.12 -9.43
CA GLU A 17 -22.26 -18.28 -10.26
C GLU A 17 -20.75 -18.60 -10.16
N GLY A 18 -20.43 -19.86 -9.82
CA GLY A 18 -19.06 -20.33 -9.67
C GLY A 18 -18.34 -19.81 -8.41
N VAL A 19 -19.07 -19.25 -7.44
CA VAL A 19 -18.58 -18.94 -6.09
C VAL A 19 -18.93 -20.09 -5.15
N GLU A 20 -17.91 -20.64 -4.49
CA GLU A 20 -18.09 -21.62 -3.43
C GLU A 20 -18.00 -20.93 -2.07
N PHE A 21 -18.92 -21.27 -1.17
CA PHE A 21 -18.94 -20.73 0.18
C PHE A 21 -18.28 -21.72 1.16
N PRO A 22 -17.46 -21.23 2.11
CA PRO A 22 -17.08 -19.84 2.33
C PRO A 22 -16.12 -19.30 1.23
N MET A 23 -16.38 -18.06 0.78
CA MET A 23 -15.61 -17.46 -0.33
C MET A 23 -14.15 -17.28 0.07
N THR A 24 -13.23 -17.79 -0.76
CA THR A 24 -11.79 -17.62 -0.58
C THR A 24 -11.26 -16.39 -1.32
N LEU A 25 -10.10 -15.86 -0.91
CA LEU A 25 -9.47 -14.69 -1.54
C LEU A 25 -9.27 -14.84 -3.06
N ASN A 26 -8.99 -16.06 -3.52
CA ASN A 26 -8.80 -16.38 -4.94
C ASN A 26 -10.09 -16.25 -5.77
N GLN A 27 -11.25 -16.45 -5.14
CA GLN A 27 -12.55 -16.33 -5.82
C GLN A 27 -13.02 -14.88 -5.93
N ILE A 28 -12.47 -13.95 -5.13
CA ILE A 28 -12.87 -12.53 -5.15
C ILE A 28 -12.68 -11.91 -6.54
N LYS A 29 -11.60 -12.26 -7.26
CA LYS A 29 -11.35 -11.74 -8.61
C LYS A 29 -12.46 -12.16 -9.61
N LYS A 30 -12.96 -13.39 -9.48
CA LYS A 30 -14.09 -13.87 -10.30
C LYS A 30 -15.38 -13.13 -9.92
N PHE A 31 -15.63 -12.97 -8.63
CA PHE A 31 -16.79 -12.28 -8.10
C PHE A 31 -16.85 -10.79 -8.52
N GLU A 32 -15.71 -10.09 -8.49
CA GLU A 32 -15.57 -8.71 -8.98
C GLU A 32 -15.94 -8.56 -10.45
N HIS A 33 -15.51 -9.51 -11.28
CA HIS A 33 -15.80 -9.52 -12.70
C HIS A 33 -17.29 -9.78 -12.96
N ALA A 34 -17.87 -10.78 -12.30
CA ALA A 34 -19.27 -11.18 -12.48
C ALA A 34 -20.28 -10.09 -12.04
N ASN A 35 -19.89 -9.21 -11.11
CA ASN A 35 -20.79 -8.20 -10.52
C ASN A 35 -20.44 -6.75 -10.91
N ASP A 36 -19.41 -6.57 -11.74
CA ASP A 36 -18.84 -5.27 -12.07
C ASP A 36 -18.51 -4.38 -10.85
N ILE A 37 -17.86 -4.97 -9.86
CA ILE A 37 -17.41 -4.27 -8.63
C ILE A 37 -15.90 -4.41 -8.44
N SER A 38 -15.35 -3.65 -7.50
CA SER A 38 -13.95 -3.73 -7.10
C SER A 38 -13.84 -3.85 -5.58
N ILE A 39 -12.96 -4.72 -5.10
CA ILE A 39 -12.85 -5.09 -3.69
C ILE A 39 -11.39 -5.02 -3.26
N ASN A 40 -11.09 -4.17 -2.28
CA ASN A 40 -9.84 -4.25 -1.52
C ASN A 40 -10.09 -5.06 -0.25
N VAL A 41 -9.13 -5.90 0.12
CA VAL A 41 -9.13 -6.66 1.37
C VAL A 41 -7.92 -6.22 2.18
N TYR A 42 -8.14 -5.88 3.44
CA TYR A 42 -7.09 -5.57 4.42
C TYR A 42 -7.09 -6.62 5.52
N SER A 43 -5.98 -6.77 6.21
CA SER A 43 -5.89 -7.59 7.42
C SER A 43 -5.24 -6.80 8.55
N ILE A 44 -5.30 -7.36 9.75
CA ILE A 44 -4.62 -6.83 10.93
C ILE A 44 -3.34 -7.64 11.13
N SER A 45 -2.19 -6.96 11.15
CA SER A 45 -0.89 -7.54 11.47
C SER A 45 -0.18 -6.62 12.46
N GLU A 46 0.25 -7.14 13.60
CA GLU A 46 0.95 -6.36 14.64
C GLU A 46 0.18 -5.09 15.04
N ASN A 47 -1.14 -5.19 15.23
CA ASN A 47 -2.06 -4.06 15.49
C ASN A 47 -2.09 -2.98 14.41
N CYS A 48 -1.52 -3.24 13.23
CA CYS A 48 -1.58 -2.36 12.07
C CYS A 48 -2.49 -2.95 10.99
N ILE A 49 -3.23 -2.09 10.30
CA ILE A 49 -4.00 -2.45 9.12
C ILE A 49 -3.06 -2.48 7.93
N ILE A 50 -3.04 -3.61 7.22
CA ILE A 50 -2.21 -3.81 6.03
C ILE A 50 -3.07 -4.26 4.86
N PRO A 51 -2.76 -3.86 3.62
CA PRO A 51 -3.43 -4.40 2.44
C PRO A 51 -3.08 -5.88 2.27
N LEU A 52 -4.11 -6.73 2.20
CA LEU A 52 -3.98 -8.17 1.90
C LEU A 52 -4.19 -8.44 0.41
N ARG A 53 -5.14 -7.72 -0.21
CA ARG A 53 -5.44 -7.78 -1.64
C ARG A 53 -5.95 -6.41 -2.09
N LEU A 54 -5.42 -5.91 -3.19
CA LEU A 54 -5.89 -4.68 -3.82
C LEU A 54 -6.52 -5.00 -5.18
N SER A 55 -7.62 -4.32 -5.50
CA SER A 55 -8.17 -4.35 -6.85
C SER A 55 -7.23 -3.62 -7.81
N GLU A 56 -7.06 -4.18 -9.01
CA GLU A 56 -6.24 -3.59 -10.08
C GLU A 56 -6.81 -2.23 -10.50
N GLN A 57 -8.14 -2.14 -10.61
CA GLN A 57 -8.85 -0.92 -10.97
C GLN A 57 -9.97 -0.64 -9.98
N LYS A 58 -10.11 0.64 -9.61
CA LYS A 58 -11.21 1.11 -8.79
C LYS A 58 -12.42 1.39 -9.67
N LYS A 59 -13.48 0.62 -9.48
CA LYS A 59 -14.76 0.78 -10.18
C LYS A 59 -15.67 1.74 -9.41
N ALA A 60 -16.77 2.17 -10.04
CA ALA A 60 -17.78 3.02 -9.40
C ALA A 60 -18.32 2.39 -8.11
N ARG A 61 -18.54 1.07 -8.11
CA ARG A 61 -18.85 0.28 -6.92
C ARG A 61 -17.57 -0.31 -6.37
N HIS A 62 -17.01 0.36 -5.36
CA HIS A 62 -15.79 -0.07 -4.67
C HIS A 62 -16.08 -0.41 -3.21
N ILE A 63 -15.59 -1.55 -2.75
CA ILE A 63 -15.83 -2.07 -1.40
C ILE A 63 -14.47 -2.33 -0.73
N ASN A 64 -14.34 -1.92 0.52
CA ASN A 64 -13.19 -2.24 1.36
C ASN A 64 -13.64 -3.28 2.39
N LEU A 65 -12.96 -4.42 2.44
CA LEU A 65 -13.21 -5.50 3.40
C LEU A 65 -12.03 -5.65 4.35
N LEU A 66 -12.32 -5.96 5.60
CA LEU A 66 -11.35 -6.39 6.60
C LEU A 66 -11.46 -7.91 6.76
N TYR A 67 -10.36 -8.60 6.58
CA TYR A 67 -10.22 -10.02 6.89
C TYR A 67 -9.66 -10.17 8.31
N VAL A 68 -10.40 -10.88 9.15
CA VAL A 68 -10.03 -11.20 10.54
C VAL A 68 -10.04 -12.72 10.68
N GLU A 69 -8.98 -13.27 11.22
CA GLU A 69 -8.86 -14.72 11.45
C GLU A 69 -8.98 -15.00 12.95
N GLU A 70 -9.96 -15.80 13.33
CA GLU A 70 -10.19 -16.26 14.70
C GLU A 70 -10.32 -17.79 14.67
N ASP A 71 -9.55 -18.52 15.49
CA ASP A 71 -9.62 -19.98 15.62
C ASP A 71 -9.53 -20.78 14.29
N ASN A 72 -8.67 -20.34 13.36
CA ASN A 72 -8.52 -20.85 11.98
C ASN A 72 -9.77 -20.65 11.09
N VAL A 73 -10.70 -19.78 11.48
CA VAL A 73 -11.85 -19.36 10.70
C VAL A 73 -11.67 -17.91 10.28
N GLY A 74 -11.68 -17.68 8.96
CA GLY A 74 -11.58 -16.36 8.37
C GLY A 74 -12.93 -15.67 8.23
N HIS A 75 -13.06 -14.46 8.76
CA HIS A 75 -14.24 -13.61 8.65
C HIS A 75 -13.95 -12.36 7.83
N PHE A 76 -14.90 -11.98 6.96
CA PHE A 76 -14.88 -10.70 6.26
C PHE A 76 -15.83 -9.70 6.92
N ALA A 77 -15.35 -8.50 7.19
CA ALA A 77 -16.16 -7.38 7.67
C ALA A 77 -16.07 -6.20 6.71
N CYS A 78 -17.18 -5.50 6.48
CA CYS A 78 -17.19 -4.33 5.59
C CYS A 78 -16.62 -3.09 6.31
N ILE A 79 -15.64 -2.43 5.68
CA ILE A 79 -15.04 -1.19 6.17
C ILE A 79 -15.84 -0.01 5.62
N GLN A 80 -16.71 0.55 6.45
CA GLN A 80 -17.53 1.72 6.10
C GLN A 80 -16.72 3.01 6.01
N ASN A 81 -15.64 3.12 6.81
CA ASN A 81 -14.80 4.31 6.84
C ASN A 81 -13.34 3.93 7.10
N LEU A 82 -12.56 3.85 6.02
CA LEU A 82 -11.15 3.49 6.08
C LEU A 82 -10.33 4.53 6.87
N SER A 83 -10.61 5.82 6.66
CA SER A 83 -9.95 6.91 7.38
C SER A 83 -10.06 6.76 8.89
N ARG A 84 -11.24 6.42 9.41
CA ARG A 84 -11.48 6.21 10.84
C ARG A 84 -10.79 4.96 11.39
N LEU A 85 -10.72 3.90 10.59
CA LEU A 85 -10.08 2.65 10.98
C LEU A 85 -8.55 2.82 11.12
N VAL A 86 -7.93 3.57 10.20
CA VAL A 86 -6.46 3.69 10.12
C VAL A 86 -5.93 4.93 10.84
N SER A 87 -6.75 5.96 11.08
CA SER A 87 -6.30 7.25 11.65
C SER A 87 -5.52 7.12 12.96
N LYS A 88 -5.94 6.22 13.86
CA LYS A 88 -5.32 5.98 15.17
C LYS A 88 -3.93 5.37 15.09
N GLN A 89 -3.64 4.61 14.03
CA GLN A 89 -2.32 4.02 13.81
C GLN A 89 -1.31 5.09 13.35
N LEU A 90 -1.80 6.14 12.69
CA LEU A 90 -0.95 7.14 12.05
C LEU A 90 -0.58 8.30 12.97
N SER A 91 -1.50 8.77 13.82
CA SER A 91 -1.16 9.82 14.79
C SER A 91 -2.19 9.93 15.92
N LYS A 92 -1.76 10.53 17.04
CA LYS A 92 -2.59 10.80 18.23
C LYS A 92 -3.51 12.03 18.08
N LYS A 93 -3.43 12.76 16.97
CA LYS A 93 -4.23 13.98 16.74
C LYS A 93 -5.58 13.63 16.10
N ASP A 94 -6.63 14.30 16.56
CA ASP A 94 -8.03 14.06 16.15
C ASP A 94 -8.49 14.87 14.91
N HIS A 95 -7.56 15.26 14.04
CA HIS A 95 -7.91 15.93 12.79
C HIS A 95 -8.39 14.91 11.73
N LYS A 96 -9.32 15.32 10.86
CA LYS A 96 -9.76 14.52 9.71
C LYS A 96 -8.55 14.21 8.82
N LYS A 97 -8.35 12.93 8.52
CA LYS A 97 -7.29 12.44 7.62
C LYS A 97 -7.93 11.86 6.36
N TYR A 98 -7.37 12.20 5.21
CA TYR A 98 -7.74 11.63 3.92
C TYR A 98 -6.76 10.50 3.62
N ILE A 99 -7.24 9.27 3.46
CA ILE A 99 -6.36 8.10 3.34
C ILE A 99 -6.52 7.49 1.95
N CYS A 100 -5.40 7.20 1.29
CA CYS A 100 -5.40 6.43 0.06
C CYS A 100 -5.69 4.95 0.38
N ASP A 101 -6.67 4.38 -0.30
CA ASP A 101 -7.08 2.98 -0.13
C ASP A 101 -6.09 1.97 -0.73
N ARG A 102 -5.12 2.39 -1.54
CA ARG A 102 -4.07 1.49 -2.04
C ARG A 102 -2.86 1.45 -1.12
N CYS A 103 -2.25 2.61 -0.84
CA CYS A 103 -0.99 2.69 -0.11
C CYS A 103 -1.15 2.98 1.40
N LEU A 104 -2.38 3.29 1.86
CA LEU A 104 -2.69 3.70 3.23
C LEU A 104 -1.96 4.99 3.70
N HIS A 105 -1.36 5.74 2.78
CA HIS A 105 -0.78 7.05 3.09
C HIS A 105 -1.89 8.08 3.37
N TYR A 106 -1.61 9.00 4.29
CA TYR A 106 -2.57 10.04 4.67
C TYR A 106 -2.21 11.41 4.13
N PHE A 107 -3.23 12.21 3.87
CA PHE A 107 -3.16 13.56 3.37
C PHE A 107 -4.04 14.48 4.23
N GLU A 108 -3.69 15.76 4.24
CA GLU A 108 -4.40 16.80 4.99
C GLU A 108 -5.63 17.34 4.25
N SER A 109 -5.70 17.13 2.94
CA SER A 109 -6.81 17.57 2.10
C SER A 109 -7.19 16.52 1.06
N GLU A 110 -8.43 16.57 0.58
CA GLU A 110 -8.95 15.67 -0.45
C GLU A 110 -8.23 15.91 -1.79
N GLU A 111 -7.92 17.16 -2.12
CA GLU A 111 -7.25 17.53 -3.37
C GLU A 111 -5.86 16.88 -3.48
N LYS A 112 -5.11 16.86 -2.37
CA LYS A 112 -3.81 16.18 -2.29
C LYS A 112 -3.95 14.66 -2.48
N LEU A 113 -4.99 14.06 -1.90
CA LEU A 113 -5.28 12.64 -2.09
C LEU A 113 -5.64 12.33 -3.55
N GLN A 114 -6.47 13.15 -4.19
CA GLN A 114 -6.85 12.97 -5.60
C GLN A 114 -5.65 13.07 -6.52
N ALA A 115 -4.78 14.08 -6.33
CA ALA A 115 -3.53 14.21 -7.07
C ALA A 115 -2.64 12.96 -6.90
N HIS A 116 -2.51 12.46 -5.68
CA HIS A 116 -1.75 11.25 -5.40
C HIS A 116 -2.34 9.98 -6.04
N THR A 117 -3.67 9.85 -6.06
CA THR A 117 -4.35 8.63 -6.51
C THR A 117 -4.08 8.32 -7.98
N VAL A 118 -3.90 9.36 -8.82
CA VAL A 118 -3.57 9.23 -10.24
C VAL A 118 -2.25 8.48 -10.45
N ASP A 119 -1.23 8.78 -9.64
CA ASP A 119 0.10 8.18 -9.76
C ASP A 119 0.23 6.90 -8.94
N CYS A 120 -0.39 6.85 -7.76
CA CYS A 120 -0.45 5.63 -6.94
C CYS A 120 -1.17 4.48 -7.65
N GLY A 121 -2.10 4.80 -8.55
CA GLY A 121 -2.75 3.86 -9.47
C GLY A 121 -1.77 3.10 -10.37
N LYS A 122 -0.73 3.78 -10.83
CA LYS A 122 0.18 3.31 -11.89
C LYS A 122 1.45 2.65 -11.37
N LEU A 123 1.88 3.01 -10.17
CA LEU A 123 3.23 2.70 -9.67
C LEU A 123 3.27 1.67 -8.53
N ASN A 124 2.19 1.48 -7.77
CA ASN A 124 2.21 0.70 -6.54
C ASN A 124 1.38 -0.58 -6.65
N ASP A 125 2.06 -1.71 -6.85
CA ASP A 125 1.50 -3.05 -6.63
C ASP A 125 1.57 -3.47 -5.14
N CYS A 126 2.37 -2.76 -4.33
CA CYS A 126 2.57 -3.07 -2.91
C CYS A 126 2.62 -1.81 -2.04
N ALA A 127 2.25 -1.95 -0.77
CA ALA A 127 2.37 -0.90 0.23
C ALA A 127 3.85 -0.62 0.56
N ILE A 128 4.29 0.62 0.35
CA ILE A 128 5.65 1.05 0.71
C ILE A 128 5.70 1.28 2.23
N ARG A 129 6.33 0.36 2.97
CA ARG A 129 6.72 0.60 4.37
C ARG A 129 8.06 1.33 4.39
N LEU A 130 8.05 2.59 4.80
CA LEU A 130 9.28 3.33 5.06
C LEU A 130 9.92 2.85 6.38
N PRO A 131 11.25 2.71 6.44
CA PRO A 131 11.96 2.40 7.68
C PRO A 131 11.66 3.42 8.78
N SER A 132 11.46 2.96 10.01
CA SER A 132 11.39 3.82 11.19
C SER A 132 12.80 4.18 11.69
N ASP A 133 12.94 5.13 12.61
CA ASP A 133 14.25 5.41 13.24
C ASP A 133 14.88 4.17 13.92
N LYS A 134 14.05 3.20 14.31
CA LYS A 134 14.48 1.92 14.89
C LYS A 134 14.92 0.90 13.84
N ASP A 135 14.36 0.99 12.63
CA ASP A 135 14.56 0.02 11.53
C ASP A 135 15.30 0.64 10.33
N LYS A 136 16.02 1.75 10.56
CA LYS A 136 16.69 2.54 9.51
C LYS A 136 17.74 1.78 8.70
N TRP A 137 18.19 0.62 9.18
CA TRP A 137 19.19 -0.19 8.53
C TRP A 137 18.54 -1.34 7.76
N LEU A 138 18.48 -1.21 6.43
CA LEU A 138 18.09 -2.29 5.55
C LEU A 138 19.29 -3.20 5.27
N SER A 139 19.12 -4.50 5.52
CA SER A 139 20.11 -5.54 5.17
C SER A 139 19.56 -6.42 4.05
N PHE A 140 20.39 -6.66 3.04
CA PHE A 140 20.02 -7.52 1.92
C PHE A 140 20.34 -8.98 2.27
N ASN A 141 19.36 -9.71 2.80
CA ASN A 141 19.62 -11.08 3.28
C ASN A 141 19.54 -12.15 2.19
N ASN A 142 18.92 -11.82 1.04
CA ASN A 142 18.66 -12.79 -0.03
C ASN A 142 19.38 -12.41 -1.33
N TYR A 143 20.71 -12.53 -1.32
CA TYR A 143 21.57 -12.20 -2.46
C TYR A 143 21.22 -12.95 -3.75
N ALA A 144 20.63 -14.14 -3.64
CA ALA A 144 20.19 -14.94 -4.78
C ALA A 144 19.04 -14.30 -5.58
N ARG A 145 18.28 -13.37 -4.97
CA ARG A 145 17.16 -12.65 -5.60
C ARG A 145 17.53 -11.28 -6.15
N LYS A 146 18.83 -10.95 -6.19
CA LYS A 146 19.29 -9.69 -6.76
C LYS A 146 19.04 -9.70 -8.28
N GLU A 147 18.36 -8.67 -8.79
CA GLU A 147 18.28 -8.48 -10.24
C GLU A 147 19.68 -8.33 -10.83
N ARG A 148 19.91 -8.98 -11.97
CA ARG A 148 21.16 -8.84 -12.71
C ARG A 148 21.21 -7.44 -13.31
N LEU A 149 22.12 -6.61 -12.82
CA LEU A 149 22.33 -5.28 -13.39
C LEU A 149 22.82 -5.44 -14.83
N PRO A 150 22.23 -4.70 -15.80
CA PRO A 150 22.53 -4.87 -17.22
C PRO A 150 23.99 -4.54 -17.57
N PHE A 151 24.65 -3.69 -16.79
CA PHE A 151 26.10 -3.46 -16.82
C PHE A 151 26.56 -2.90 -15.47
N ILE A 152 27.84 -3.09 -15.15
CA ILE A 152 28.48 -2.57 -13.94
C ILE A 152 29.70 -1.77 -14.39
N VAL A 153 29.78 -0.50 -13.99
CA VAL A 153 30.94 0.36 -14.24
C VAL A 153 31.75 0.45 -12.96
N TYR A 154 33.00 -0.01 -13.01
CA TYR A 154 33.99 0.26 -11.99
C TYR A 154 34.89 1.39 -12.51
N ALA A 155 34.86 2.53 -11.84
CA ALA A 155 35.75 3.64 -12.12
C ALA A 155 36.72 3.80 -10.95
N ASP A 156 38.01 3.80 -11.26
CA ASP A 156 39.05 4.20 -10.33
C ASP A 156 39.27 5.71 -10.50
N LEU A 157 39.20 6.47 -9.42
CA LEU A 157 39.40 7.91 -9.44
C LEU A 157 40.80 8.20 -8.91
N GLU A 158 41.80 8.07 -9.78
CA GLU A 158 43.14 8.55 -9.49
C GLU A 158 43.16 10.09 -9.59
N CYS A 159 43.28 10.77 -8.45
CA CYS A 159 43.50 12.22 -8.41
C CYS A 159 44.99 12.54 -8.52
N VAL A 160 45.35 13.44 -9.43
CA VAL A 160 46.71 14.02 -9.49
C VAL A 160 46.85 15.07 -8.38
N LEU A 161 47.72 14.81 -7.40
CA LEU A 161 48.04 15.80 -6.35
C LEU A 161 49.00 16.87 -6.90
N ARG A 162 48.57 18.14 -6.89
CA ARG A 162 49.49 19.26 -7.14
C ARG A 162 50.39 19.49 -5.93
N LYS A 163 51.67 19.76 -6.18
CA LYS A 163 52.60 20.18 -5.13
C LYS A 163 52.12 21.49 -4.51
N VAL A 164 51.93 21.48 -3.19
CA VAL A 164 51.61 22.69 -2.41
C VAL A 164 52.92 23.47 -2.19
N PRO A 165 52.96 24.79 -2.42
CA PRO A 165 54.11 25.61 -2.03
C PRO A 165 54.29 25.58 -0.51
N GLU A 166 55.54 25.57 -0.02
CA GLU A 166 55.93 25.31 1.39
C GLU A 166 55.26 26.20 2.46
N HIS A 167 54.52 27.24 2.09
CA HIS A 167 53.93 28.21 3.02
C HIS A 167 52.45 28.54 2.76
N ALA A 168 51.66 27.64 2.18
CA ALA A 168 50.21 27.81 2.09
C ALA A 168 49.46 26.83 3.01
N LEU A 169 48.71 27.39 3.96
CA LEU A 169 47.88 26.67 4.93
C LEU A 169 46.83 25.77 4.23
N TYR A 170 47.01 24.47 4.40
CA TYR A 170 46.03 23.37 4.42
C TYR A 170 44.70 23.54 3.68
N TYR A 171 44.71 23.63 2.35
CA TYR A 171 43.60 23.09 1.53
C TYR A 171 44.16 22.48 0.25
N GLN A 172 43.94 21.18 0.05
CA GLN A 172 44.32 20.46 -1.17
C GLN A 172 43.25 20.72 -2.24
N HIS A 173 43.66 21.26 -3.39
CA HIS A 173 42.78 21.46 -4.54
C HIS A 173 42.70 20.17 -5.35
N HIS A 174 41.50 19.60 -5.43
CA HIS A 174 41.15 18.52 -6.36
C HIS A 174 40.55 19.13 -7.63
N GLU A 175 40.87 18.57 -8.80
CA GLU A 175 40.15 18.78 -10.06
C GLU A 175 39.39 17.50 -10.42
#